data_AF-W0E3S7-F1
#
_entry.id   AF-W0E3S7-F1
#
_cell.length_a   1.000
_cell.length_b   1.000
_cell.length_c   1.000
_cell.angle_alpha   90.00
_cell.angle_beta   90.00
_cell.angle_gamma   90.00
#
_symmetry.space_group_name_H-M   'P 1'
#
loop_
_entity.id
_entity.type
_entity.pdbx_description
1 polymer ?
#
loop_
_entity_poly.entity_id
_entity_poly.type
_entity_poly.pdbx_seq_one_letter_code
_entity_poly.pdbx_strand_id
1 'polypeptide(L)'
;MSRDVLHETADELIAAGADPTLVRGVIARIRQRVGGAEVYVCAIDRVARDDAIRRELAAGRDIHEAARRIGVSPSTIRRRRSQWLR
;
A
#
# COMPACT_ATOMS: atom_id res chain seq x y z
N MET A 1 11.88 20.73 15.16
CA MET A 1 12.12 19.92 13.93
C MET A 1 10.78 19.47 13.42
N SER A 2 10.48 19.68 12.13
CA SER A 2 9.20 19.23 11.56
C SER A 2 9.15 17.71 11.60
N ARG A 3 8.07 17.13 12.14
CA ARG A 3 7.85 15.68 12.17
C ARG A 3 7.44 15.25 10.76
N ASP A 4 8.21 14.34 10.16
CA ASP A 4 7.95 13.83 8.81
C ASP A 4 7.23 12.46 8.86
N VAL A 5 6.71 12.04 7.70
CA VAL A 5 5.99 10.76 7.54
C VAL A 5 6.84 9.55 7.95
N LEU A 6 8.17 9.61 7.80
CA LEU A 6 9.07 8.52 8.17
C LEU A 6 9.23 8.42 9.68
N HIS A 7 9.15 9.54 10.40
CA HIS A 7 9.12 9.56 11.86
C HIS A 7 7.82 8.97 12.39
N GLU A 8 6.68 9.39 11.84
CA GLU A 8 5.37 8.82 12.20
C GLU A 8 5.30 7.31 11.92
N THR A 9 5.83 6.87 10.77
CA THR A 9 5.92 5.44 10.43
C THR A 9 6.76 4.67 11.44
N ALA A 10 7.87 5.24 11.90
CA ALA A 10 8.72 4.59 12.89
C ALA A 10 8.00 4.38 14.22
N ASP A 11 7.24 5.38 14.66
CA ASP A 11 6.49 5.34 15.91
C ASP A 11 5.39 4.27 15.87
N GLU A 12 4.62 4.22 14.78
CA GLU A 12 3.58 3.19 14.56
C GLU A 12 4.17 1.77 14.56
N LEU A 13 5.31 1.57 13.88
CA LEU A 13 5.97 0.25 13.84
C LEU A 13 6.48 -0.18 15.22
N ILE A 14 7.08 0.74 15.98
CA ILE A 14 7.56 0.45 17.33
C ILE A 14 6.38 0.17 18.26
N ALA A 15 5.28 0.93 18.15
CA ALA A 15 4.06 0.68 18.91
C ALA A 15 3.44 -0.69 18.59
N ALA A 16 3.57 -1.15 17.33
CA ALA A 16 3.17 -2.50 16.92
C ALA A 16 4.14 -3.62 17.37
N GLY A 17 5.21 -3.28 18.11
CA GLY A 17 6.15 -4.24 18.69
C GLY A 17 7.36 -4.55 17.80
N ALA A 18 7.62 -3.78 16.74
CA ALA A 18 8.84 -3.94 15.95
C ALA A 18 10.08 -3.49 16.75
N ASP A 19 11.21 -4.16 16.52
CA ASP A 19 12.49 -3.80 17.16
C ASP A 19 12.90 -2.35 16.81
N PRO A 20 13.05 -1.45 17.80
CA PRO A 20 13.34 -0.04 17.53
C PRO A 20 14.67 0.19 16.80
N THR A 21 15.67 -0.66 17.03
CA THR A 21 17.00 -0.52 16.41
C THR A 21 16.91 -0.83 14.92
N LEU A 22 16.23 -1.91 14.56
CA LEU A 22 15.98 -2.29 13.17
C LEU A 22 15.17 -1.22 12.44
N VAL A 23 14.08 -0.73 13.05
CA VAL A 23 13.23 0.33 12.47
C VAL A 23 14.06 1.58 12.17
N ARG A 24 14.82 2.08 13.15
CA ARG A 24 15.70 3.25 12.95
C ARG A 24 16.73 3.02 11.85
N GLY A 25 17.32 1.84 11.78
CA GLY A 25 18.27 1.46 10.72
C GLY A 25 17.64 1.42 9.32
N VAL A 26 16.39 0.95 9.20
CA VAL A 26 15.64 0.98 7.93
C VAL A 26 15.33 2.42 7.51
N ILE A 27 14.81 3.24 8.43
CA ILE A 27 14.49 4.65 8.15
C ILE A 27 15.74 5.44 7.73
N ALA A 28 16.88 5.23 8.38
CA ALA A 28 18.15 5.86 8.01
C ALA A 28 18.55 5.52 6.56
N ARG A 29 18.43 4.25 6.16
CA ARG A 29 18.70 3.81 4.77
C ARG A 29 17.72 4.42 3.76
N ILE A 30 16.44 4.56 4.13
CA ILE A 30 15.45 5.23 3.27
C ILE A 30 15.85 6.70 3.07
N ARG A 31 16.16 7.43 4.15
CA ARG A 31 16.60 8.83 4.08
C ARG A 31 17.86 9.01 3.23
N GLN A 32 18.82 8.08 3.30
CA GLN A 32 20.00 8.11 2.43
C GLN A 32 19.64 7.95 0.95
N ARG A 33 18.67 7.09 0.63
CA ARG A 33 18.29 6.79 -0.75
C ARG A 33 17.42 7.86 -1.40
N VAL A 34 16.53 8.49 -0.65
CA VAL A 34 15.52 9.42 -1.19
C VAL A 34 15.62 10.84 -0.62
N GLY A 35 16.61 11.12 0.24
CA GLY A 35 16.81 12.43 0.84
C GLY A 35 17.00 13.51 -0.22
N GLY A 36 16.25 14.59 -0.09
CA GLY A 36 16.22 15.69 -1.07
C GLY A 36 15.22 15.53 -2.20
N ALA A 37 14.54 14.38 -2.32
CA ALA A 37 13.44 14.21 -3.28
C ALA A 37 12.09 14.60 -2.66
N GLU A 38 11.19 15.14 -3.48
CA GLU A 38 9.77 15.25 -3.15
C GLU A 38 9.06 13.92 -3.47
N VAL A 39 8.48 13.30 -2.45
CA VAL A 39 7.80 12.00 -2.58
C VAL A 39 6.32 12.17 -2.28
N TYR A 40 5.47 11.83 -3.25
CA TYR A 40 4.02 11.80 -3.08
C TYR A 40 3.58 10.48 -2.42
N VAL A 41 2.92 10.58 -1.27
CA VAL A 41 2.30 9.43 -0.59
C VAL A 41 0.83 9.33 -1.00
N CYS A 42 0.48 8.28 -1.74
CA CYS A 42 -0.90 8.05 -2.16
C CYS A 42 -1.78 7.69 -0.96
N ALA A 43 -2.97 8.29 -0.84
CA ALA A 43 -3.96 7.95 0.18
C ALA A 43 -4.48 6.50 0.08
N ILE A 44 -4.40 5.89 -1.11
CA ILE A 44 -4.79 4.51 -1.35
C ILE A 44 -3.62 3.81 -2.00
N ASP A 45 -3.20 2.68 -1.44
CA ASP A 45 -2.25 1.79 -2.08
C ASP A 45 -2.93 1.10 -3.28
N ARG A 46 -2.78 1.73 -4.44
CA ARG A 46 -3.36 1.24 -5.69
C ARG A 46 -2.73 -0.09 -6.10
N VAL A 47 -1.44 -0.29 -5.83
CA VAL A 47 -0.73 -1.53 -6.20
C VAL A 47 -1.29 -2.68 -5.37
N ALA A 48 -1.34 -2.54 -4.04
CA ALA A 48 -1.90 -3.56 -3.17
C ALA A 48 -3.37 -3.87 -3.49
N ARG A 49 -4.18 -2.84 -3.76
CA ARG A 49 -5.58 -3.03 -4.21
C ARG A 49 -5.65 -3.82 -5.50
N ASP A 50 -4.85 -3.46 -6.49
CA ASP A 50 -4.88 -4.08 -7.80
C ASP A 50 -4.41 -5.54 -7.75
N ASP A 51 -3.41 -5.85 -6.92
CA ASP A 51 -2.96 -7.21 -6.67
C ASP A 51 -4.00 -8.03 -5.90
N ALA A 52 -4.73 -7.43 -4.96
CA ALA A 52 -5.88 -8.07 -4.33
C ALA A 52 -6.97 -8.40 -5.37
N ILE A 53 -7.29 -7.46 -6.28
CA ILE A 53 -8.28 -7.69 -7.35
C ILE A 53 -7.82 -8.83 -8.27
N ARG A 54 -6.55 -8.86 -8.69
CA ARG A 54 -6.00 -9.94 -9.52
C ARG A 54 -6.13 -11.30 -8.84
N ARG A 55 -5.78 -11.39 -7.55
CA ARG A 55 -5.86 -12.63 -6.77
C ARG A 55 -7.30 -13.17 -6.70
N GLU A 56 -8.26 -12.31 -6.38
CA GLU A 56 -9.66 -12.74 -6.28
C GLU A 56 -10.23 -13.18 -7.65
N LEU A 57 -9.92 -12.45 -8.73
CA LEU A 57 -10.35 -12.83 -10.08
C LEU A 57 -9.66 -14.12 -10.57
N ALA A 58 -8.38 -14.31 -10.26
CA ALA A 58 -7.64 -15.53 -10.58
C ALA A 58 -8.17 -16.75 -9.81
N ALA A 59 -8.70 -16.54 -8.60
CA ALA A 59 -9.40 -17.56 -7.83
C ALA A 59 -10.80 -17.90 -8.39
N GLY A 60 -11.20 -17.33 -9.53
CA GLY A 60 -12.47 -17.63 -10.21
C GLY A 60 -13.69 -16.93 -9.62
N ARG A 61 -13.50 -16.02 -8.66
CA ARG A 61 -14.59 -15.30 -8.00
C ARG A 61 -15.24 -14.30 -8.94
N ASP A 62 -16.55 -14.12 -8.80
CA ASP A 62 -17.24 -13.09 -9.54
C ASP A 62 -16.90 -11.68 -9.01
N ILE A 63 -17.23 -10.67 -9.81
CA ILE A 63 -16.90 -9.26 -9.54
C ILE A 63 -17.52 -8.76 -8.23
N HIS A 64 -18.75 -9.17 -7.92
CA HIS A 64 -19.47 -8.72 -6.72
C HIS A 64 -18.93 -9.40 -5.46
N GLU A 65 -18.59 -10.69 -5.55
CA GLU A 65 -17.94 -11.40 -4.46
C GLU A 65 -16.55 -10.81 -4.14
N ALA A 66 -15.71 -10.62 -5.16
CA ALA A 66 -14.39 -10.02 -5.01
C ALA A 66 -14.46 -8.60 -4.43
N ALA A 67 -15.40 -7.79 -4.91
CA ALA A 67 -15.63 -6.42 -4.42
C ALA A 67 -15.93 -6.38 -2.92
N ARG A 68 -16.81 -7.28 -2.46
CA ARG A 68 -17.19 -7.38 -1.05
C ARG A 68 -16.01 -7.76 -0.15
N ARG A 69 -15.14 -8.68 -0.61
CA ARG A 69 -14.01 -9.17 0.19
C ARG A 69 -12.86 -8.17 0.30
N ILE A 70 -12.60 -7.43 -0.77
CA ILE A 70 -11.54 -6.43 -0.81
C ILE A 70 -12.02 -5.09 -0.21
N GLY A 71 -13.33 -4.85 -0.17
CA GLY A 71 -13.90 -3.59 0.30
C GLY A 71 -13.84 -2.48 -0.75
N VAL A 72 -14.05 -2.82 -2.02
CA VAL A 72 -14.07 -1.86 -3.15
C VAL A 72 -15.38 -1.95 -3.92
N SER A 73 -15.69 -0.93 -4.72
CA SER A 73 -16.89 -0.98 -5.57
C SER A 73 -16.74 -2.02 -6.71
N PRO A 74 -17.82 -2.71 -7.12
CA PRO A 74 -17.81 -3.56 -8.32
C PRO A 74 -17.38 -2.81 -9.59
N SER A 75 -17.68 -1.51 -9.68
CA SER A 75 -17.24 -0.66 -10.79
C SER A 75 -15.71 -0.50 -10.84
N THR A 76 -15.04 -0.46 -9.68
CA THR A 76 -13.57 -0.39 -9.60
C THR A 76 -12.95 -1.65 -10.20
N ILE A 77 -13.48 -2.82 -9.85
CA ILE A 77 -13.00 -4.11 -10.36
C ILE A 77 -13.21 -4.20 -11.88
N ARG A 78 -14.41 -3.85 -12.38
CA ARG A 78 -14.68 -3.82 -13.83
C ARG A 78 -13.69 -2.94 -14.58
N ARG A 79 -13.44 -1.74 -14.07
CA ARG A 79 -12.50 -0.77 -14.68
C ARG A 79 -11.06 -1.29 -14.70
N ARG A 80 -10.58 -1.91 -13.61
CA ARG A 80 -9.22 -2.46 -13.58
C ARG A 80 -9.09 -3.68 -14.49
N ARG A 81 -10.08 -4.58 -14.46
CA ARG A 81 -10.12 -5.75 -15.35
C ARG A 81 -10.09 -5.35 -16.83
N SER A 82 -10.86 -4.35 -17.25
CA SER A 82 -10.85 -3.89 -18.64
C SER A 82 -9.53 -3.23 -19.05
N GLN A 83 -8.81 -2.61 -18.11
CA GLN A 83 -7.50 -2.01 -18.37
C GLN A 83 -6.38 -3.05 -18.53
N TRP A 84 -6.52 -4.25 -17.96
CA TRP A 84 -5.53 -5.33 -18.08
C TRP A 84 -5.78 -6.28 -19.26
N LEU A 85 -7.00 -6.33 -19.78
CA LEU A 85 -7.39 -7.15 -20.94
C LEU A 85 -7.29 -6.39 -22.28
N ARG A 86 -6.75 -5.17 -22.26
CA ARG A 86 -6.28 -4.48 -23.46
C ARG A 86 -4.89 -4.97 -23.82
#